data_AF-X1EC13-F1
#
_entry.id   AF-X1EC13-F1
#
_cell.length_a   1.000
_cell.length_b   1.000
_cell.length_c   1.000
_cell.angle_alpha   90.00
_cell.angle_beta   90.00
_cell.angle_gamma   90.00
#
_symmetry.space_group_name_H-M   'P 1'
#
loop_
_entity.id
_entity.type
_entity.pdbx_description
1 polymer ?
#
loop_
_entity_poly.entity_id
_entity_poly.type
_entity_poly.pdbx_seq_one_letter_code
_entity_poly.pdbx_strand_id
1 'polypeptide(L)' 'AVYPGEAGHNYGIIESKGFCKLIVEKDGQIKVIDNPNY' A
#
# COMPACT_ATOMS: atom_id res chain seq x y z
N ALA A 1 -12.61 -5.53 -12.35
CA ALA A 1 -11.40 -6.27 -11.95
C ALA A 1 -11.62 -7.75 -12.28
N VAL A 2 -10.57 -8.47 -12.71
CA VAL A 2 -10.62 -9.91 -12.98
C VAL A 2 -9.45 -10.55 -12.21
N TYR A 3 -9.73 -11.58 -11.41
CA TYR A 3 -8.75 -12.33 -10.62
C TYR A 3 -9.22 -13.79 -10.44
N PRO A 4 -8.31 -14.77 -10.22
CA PRO A 4 -8.68 -16.17 -10.01
C PRO A 4 -9.59 -16.36 -8.79
N GLY A 5 -10.58 -17.24 -8.88
CA GLY A 5 -11.50 -17.54 -7.77
C GLY A 5 -10.79 -18.13 -6.54
N GLU A 6 -9.66 -18.80 -6.76
CA GLU A 6 -8.83 -19.40 -5.71
C GLU A 6 -7.67 -18.51 -5.22
N ALA A 7 -7.58 -17.25 -5.66
CA ALA A 7 -6.47 -16.37 -5.29
C ALA A 7 -6.40 -16.11 -3.77
N GLY A 8 -7.56 -16.13 -3.09
CA GLY A 8 -7.66 -15.82 -1.67
C GLY A 8 -7.19 -14.41 -1.33
N HIS A 9 -7.01 -14.15 -0.04
CA HIS A 9 -6.52 -12.85 0.45
C HIS A 9 -5.67 -13.02 1.71
N ASN A 10 -4.51 -12.35 1.77
CA ASN A 10 -3.69 -12.27 2.97
C ASN A 10 -3.52 -10.81 3.42
N TYR A 11 -4.57 -10.26 4.03
CA TYR A 11 -4.57 -8.88 4.51
C TYR A 11 -3.67 -8.65 5.73
N GLY A 12 -3.43 -9.68 6.55
CA GLY A 12 -2.65 -9.57 7.79
C GLY A 12 -1.22 -9.06 7.58
N ILE A 13 -0.63 -9.31 6.41
CA ILE A 13 0.70 -8.75 6.07
C ILE A 13 0.65 -7.25 5.86
N ILE A 14 -0.40 -6.74 5.20
CA ILE A 14 -0.59 -5.30 5.01
C ILE A 14 -0.94 -4.63 6.33
N GLU A 15 -1.78 -5.26 7.15
CA GLU A 15 -2.15 -4.72 8.47
C GLU A 15 -0.95 -4.62 9.41
N SER A 16 -0.02 -5.57 9.35
CA SER A 16 1.16 -5.60 10.23
C SER A 16 2.33 -4.75 9.75
N LYS A 17 2.55 -4.63 8.44
CA LYS A 17 3.74 -3.95 7.87
C LYS A 17 3.43 -2.71 7.04
N GLY A 18 2.20 -2.56 6.57
CA GLY A 18 1.83 -1.55 5.58
C GLY A 18 2.53 -1.76 4.23
N PHE A 19 2.62 -0.68 3.46
CA PHE A 19 3.33 -0.62 2.17
C PHE A 19 4.67 0.08 2.33
N CYS A 20 5.65 -0.28 1.49
CA CYS A 20 6.98 0.35 1.50
C CYS A 20 6.97 1.80 1.01
N LYS A 21 5.94 2.20 0.26
CA LYS A 21 5.74 3.57 -0.22
C LYS A 21 4.41 4.13 0.27
N LEU A 22 4.38 5.43 0.52
CA LEU A 22 3.17 6.21 0.80
C LEU A 22 2.90 7.18 -0.34
N ILE A 23 1.62 7.38 -0.63
CA ILE A 23 1.17 8.47 -1.50
C ILE A 23 0.69 9.59 -0.58
N VAL A 24 1.29 10.76 -0.71
CA VAL A 24 0.99 11.93 0.13
C VAL A 24 0.78 13.16 -0.74
N GLU A 25 -0.07 14.07 -0.28
CA GLU A 25 -0.12 15.42 -0.83
C GLU A 25 0.87 16.31 -0.08
N LYS A 26 1.74 16.99 -0.81
CA LYS A 26 2.70 17.95 -0.25
C LYS A 26 2.85 19.14 -1.20
N ASP A 27 2.53 20.33 -0.71
CA ASP A 27 2.58 21.59 -1.46
C ASP A 27 1.65 21.56 -2.70
N GLY A 28 0.45 21.01 -2.54
CA GLY A 28 -0.55 20.88 -3.61
C GLY A 28 -0.19 19.86 -4.70
N GLN A 29 0.85 19.06 -4.48
CA GLN A 29 1.31 18.03 -5.42
C GLN A 29 1.26 16.65 -4.78
N ILE A 30 0.81 15.66 -5.55
CA ILE A 30 0.87 14.26 -5.14
C ILE A 30 2.31 13.75 -5.28
N LYS A 31 2.83 13.14 -4.21
CA LYS A 31 4.18 12.55 -4.16
C LYS A 31 4.11 11.11 -3.67
N VAL A 32 5.00 10.28 -4.23
CA VAL A 32 5.25 8.93 -3.73
C VAL A 32 6.54 8.97 -2.91
N ILE A 33 6.47 8.65 -1.62
CA ILE A 33 7.60 8.70 -0.68
C ILE A 33 7.83 7.33 -0.03
N ASP A 34 9.01 7.10 0.53
CA ASP A 34 9.25 5.95 1.40
C ASP A 34 8.40 6.01 2.67
N ASN A 35 7.85 4.87 3.08
CA ASN A 35 7.19 4.75 4.36
C ASN A 35 8.26 4.66 5.47
N PRO A 36 8.35 5.64 6.39
CA PRO A 36 9.35 5.61 7.45
C PRO A 36 9.11 4.49 8.49
N ASN A 37 7.94 3.86 8.47
CA ASN A 37 7.53 2.80 9.39
C ASN A 37 7.49 1.41 8.73
N TYR A 38 8.05 1.25 7.53
CA TYR A 38 8.13 -0.06 6.85
C TYR A 38 9.16 -0.98 7.49
#